data_AF-A0A952CZN6-F1
#
_entry.id   AF-A0A952CZN6-F1
#
_cell.length_a   1.000
_cell.length_b   1.000
_cell.length_c   1.000
_cell.angle_alpha   90.00
_cell.angle_beta   90.00
_cell.angle_gamma   90.00
#
_symmetry.space_group_name_H-M   'P 1'
#
loop_
_entity.id
_entity.type
_entity.pdbx_description
1 polymer ?
#
loop_
_entity_poly.entity_id
_entity_poly.type
_entity_poly.pdbx_seq_one_letter_code
_entity_poly.pdbx_strand_id
1 'polypeptide(L)'
;ALGWQQIALSPRGKWIETNDAAVLEHGRELYEQYCASCHGANLEGQPDWMKRLPSGRMPAPPHDATGHTWHHPSDVLFGIVKDGVEKYAPAGYESDMPAFGGTLSDPEIRAVLSYIRSTWPEDVKRRHEERERAVRGG
;
A
#
# COMPACT_ATOMS: atom_id res chain seq x y z
N ALA A 1 0.31 28.66 8.19
CA ALA A 1 0.49 27.21 8.02
C ALA A 1 0.05 26.83 6.61
N LEU A 2 0.98 26.73 5.67
CA LEU A 2 0.72 26.63 4.21
C LEU A 2 1.32 25.35 3.58
N GLY A 3 1.52 24.29 4.37
CA GLY A 3 2.37 23.15 3.95
C GLY A 3 1.69 21.92 3.35
N TRP A 4 0.36 21.77 3.44
CA TRP A 4 -0.26 20.44 3.20
C TRP A 4 -1.28 20.40 2.04
N GLN A 5 -1.64 21.57 1.49
CA GLN A 5 -2.60 21.67 0.37
C GLN A 5 -1.97 21.50 -1.02
N GLN A 6 -0.64 21.32 -1.11
CA GLN A 6 0.10 21.18 -2.38
C GLN A 6 0.35 19.72 -2.81
N ILE A 7 -0.14 18.72 -2.04
CA ILE A 7 0.00 17.30 -2.43
C ILE A 7 -0.89 16.96 -3.65
N ALA A 8 -1.78 17.89 -4.01
CA ALA A 8 -2.61 17.79 -5.21
C ALA A 8 -1.83 18.23 -6.46
N LEU A 9 -1.81 17.33 -7.45
CA LEU A 9 -1.50 17.56 -8.87
C LEU A 9 -0.03 17.35 -9.29
N SER A 10 0.34 16.10 -9.54
CA SER A 10 1.25 15.82 -10.66
C SER A 10 0.46 15.22 -11.82
N PRO A 11 0.21 15.97 -12.91
CA PRO A 11 -0.61 15.51 -14.03
C PRO A 11 0.06 14.43 -14.89
N ARG A 12 1.34 14.09 -14.65
CA ARG A 12 2.12 13.06 -15.38
C ARG A 12 3.25 12.38 -14.57
N GLY A 13 3.32 12.56 -13.24
CA GLY A 13 4.36 11.96 -12.36
C GLY A 13 3.84 10.72 -11.64
N LYS A 14 4.71 9.84 -11.12
CA LYS A 14 4.28 8.52 -10.61
C LYS A 14 3.34 8.68 -9.42
N TRP A 15 2.43 7.72 -9.27
CA TRP A 15 1.35 7.77 -8.27
C TRP A 15 1.83 7.56 -6.83
N ILE A 16 2.97 6.89 -6.67
CA ILE A 16 3.66 6.58 -5.42
C ILE A 16 5.14 6.99 -5.61
N GLU A 17 5.53 8.14 -5.07
CA GLU A 17 6.89 8.69 -5.16
C GLU A 17 7.63 8.53 -3.84
N THR A 18 8.92 8.19 -3.90
CA THR A 18 9.75 7.92 -2.71
C THR A 18 10.89 8.91 -2.52
N ASN A 19 10.77 10.11 -3.07
CA ASN A 19 11.81 11.14 -3.08
C ASN A 19 11.47 12.37 -2.22
N ASP A 20 10.24 12.48 -1.69
CA ASP A 20 9.82 13.57 -0.79
C ASP A 20 9.82 13.07 0.66
N ALA A 21 10.77 13.58 1.46
CA ALA A 21 10.93 13.18 2.85
C ALA A 21 9.71 13.53 3.74
N ALA A 22 9.01 14.63 3.46
CA ALA A 22 7.84 15.02 4.24
C ALA A 22 6.66 14.08 3.96
N VAL A 23 6.48 13.66 2.70
CA VAL A 23 5.47 12.65 2.33
C VAL A 23 5.79 11.30 2.98
N LEU A 24 7.06 10.89 2.98
CA LEU A 24 7.46 9.61 3.59
C LEU A 24 7.26 9.60 5.10
N GLU A 25 7.61 10.68 5.79
CA GLU A 25 7.43 10.77 7.24
C GLU A 25 5.94 10.78 7.61
N HIS A 26 5.12 11.55 6.90
CA HIS A 26 3.67 11.53 7.11
C HIS A 26 3.06 10.15 6.81
N GLY A 27 3.52 9.50 5.74
CA GLY A 27 3.12 8.13 5.41
C GLY A 27 3.49 7.11 6.49
N ARG A 28 4.65 7.29 7.14
CA ARG A 28 5.09 6.46 8.27
C ARG A 28 4.16 6.61 9.48
N GLU A 29 3.83 7.85 9.86
CA GLU A 29 2.91 8.14 10.97
C GLU A 29 1.54 7.50 10.74
N LEU A 30 1.00 7.65 9.53
CA LEU A 30 -0.27 7.04 9.14
C LEU A 30 -0.18 5.50 9.13
N TYR A 31 0.92 4.93 8.65
CA TYR A 31 1.13 3.49 8.67
C TYR A 31 1.12 2.93 10.10
N GLU A 32 1.82 3.59 11.02
CA GLU A 32 1.86 3.21 12.43
C GLU A 32 0.47 3.26 13.07
N GLN A 33 -0.32 4.29 12.74
CA GLN A 33 -1.65 4.48 13.30
C GLN A 33 -2.69 3.50 12.75
N TYR A 34 -2.66 3.21 11.44
CA TYR A 34 -3.77 2.55 10.75
C TYR A 34 -3.44 1.15 10.21
N CYS A 35 -2.16 0.80 10.04
CA CYS A 35 -1.76 -0.41 9.32
C CYS A 35 -0.95 -1.39 10.20
N ALA A 36 -0.10 -0.86 11.08
CA ALA A 36 0.87 -1.66 11.83
C ALA A 36 0.25 -2.67 12.80
N SER A 37 -1.00 -2.46 13.25
CA SER A 37 -1.70 -3.40 14.14
C SER A 37 -1.90 -4.78 13.51
N CYS A 38 -1.97 -4.86 12.19
CA CYS A 38 -2.08 -6.11 11.44
C CYS A 38 -0.83 -6.43 10.63
N HIS A 39 -0.27 -5.43 9.95
CA HIS A 39 0.90 -5.63 9.06
C HIS A 39 2.26 -5.55 9.79
N GLY A 40 2.25 -5.33 11.10
CA GLY A 40 3.44 -5.25 11.93
C GLY A 40 4.11 -3.88 11.91
N ALA A 41 4.76 -3.50 13.01
CA ALA A 41 5.45 -2.22 13.13
C ALA A 41 6.70 -2.13 12.23
N ASN A 42 7.28 -3.28 11.87
CA ASN A 42 8.42 -3.42 10.98
C ASN A 42 8.01 -3.95 9.60
N LEU A 43 6.73 -3.83 9.23
CA LEU A 43 6.18 -4.32 7.96
C LEU A 43 6.25 -5.84 7.78
N GLU A 44 6.45 -6.60 8.87
CA GLU A 44 6.72 -8.04 8.87
C GLU A 44 5.47 -8.92 8.65
N GLY A 45 4.28 -8.33 8.70
CA GLY A 45 3.02 -9.05 8.58
C GLY A 45 2.75 -10.00 9.75
N GLN A 46 1.73 -10.83 9.59
CA GLN A 46 1.42 -11.89 10.54
C GLN A 46 2.24 -13.16 10.27
N PRO A 47 2.53 -13.98 11.30
CA PRO A 47 3.16 -15.28 11.10
C PRO A 47 2.36 -16.17 10.14
N ASP A 48 3.06 -17.02 9.39
CA ASP A 48 2.44 -17.97 8.45
C ASP A 48 1.46 -17.29 7.47
N TRP A 49 1.72 -16.05 7.04
CA TRP A 49 0.79 -15.24 6.22
C TRP A 49 0.31 -15.87 4.91
N MET A 50 1.00 -16.91 4.42
CA MET A 50 0.60 -17.68 3.24
C MET A 50 -0.35 -18.85 3.54
N LYS A 51 -0.67 -19.12 4.81
CA LYS A 51 -1.60 -20.16 5.25
C LYS A 51 -2.90 -19.52 5.73
N ARG A 52 -4.03 -20.07 5.29
CA ARG A 52 -5.34 -19.59 5.74
C ARG A 52 -5.52 -19.82 7.23
N LEU A 53 -6.14 -18.86 7.89
CA LEU A 53 -6.62 -18.95 9.26
C LEU A 53 -7.78 -19.96 9.35
N PRO A 54 -8.18 -20.42 10.55
CA PRO A 54 -9.37 -21.24 10.74
C PRO A 54 -10.66 -20.60 10.21
N SER A 55 -10.72 -19.27 10.11
CA SER A 55 -11.80 -18.52 9.47
C SER A 55 -11.87 -18.71 7.95
N GLY A 56 -10.83 -19.30 7.34
CA GLY A 56 -10.66 -19.38 5.89
C GLY A 56 -10.02 -18.14 5.27
N ARG A 57 -9.82 -17.04 6.03
CA ARG A 57 -9.20 -15.80 5.53
C ARG A 57 -7.68 -15.87 5.55
N MET A 58 -7.03 -15.00 4.77
CA MET A 58 -5.58 -14.88 4.77
C MET A 58 -5.14 -13.92 5.88
N PRO A 59 -4.06 -14.23 6.63
CA PRO A 59 -3.42 -13.28 7.53
C PRO A 59 -2.90 -12.05 6.77
N ALA A 60 -2.64 -10.96 7.49
CA ALA A 60 -2.07 -9.75 6.90
C ALA A 60 -0.66 -10.04 6.35
N PRO A 61 -0.39 -9.83 5.04
CA PRO A 61 0.91 -10.09 4.46
C PRO A 61 1.95 -9.05 4.92
N PRO A 62 3.25 -9.40 4.89
CA PRO A 62 4.31 -8.42 5.04
C PRO A 62 4.20 -7.33 3.97
N HIS A 63 4.55 -6.11 4.33
CA HIS A 63 4.66 -4.99 3.41
C HIS A 63 6.11 -4.73 2.98
N ASP A 64 7.07 -5.50 3.49
CA ASP A 64 8.46 -5.49 3.05
C ASP A 64 8.70 -6.36 1.80
N ALA A 65 9.98 -6.62 1.49
CA ALA A 65 10.40 -7.43 0.35
C ALA A 65 9.94 -8.90 0.40
N THR A 66 9.58 -9.43 1.58
CA THR A 66 9.17 -10.83 1.79
C THR A 66 7.69 -11.07 1.50
N GLY A 67 6.90 -9.98 1.40
CA GLY A 67 5.47 -10.03 1.17
C GLY A 67 5.06 -10.02 -0.31
N HIS A 68 3.76 -9.85 -0.53
CA HIS A 68 3.13 -9.85 -1.85
C HIS A 68 2.84 -8.45 -2.42
N THR A 69 2.84 -7.42 -1.59
CA THR A 69 2.35 -6.07 -1.94
C THR A 69 2.98 -5.52 -3.23
N TRP A 70 4.30 -5.66 -3.41
CA TRP A 70 5.02 -5.13 -4.56
C TRP A 70 4.70 -5.80 -5.91
N HIS A 71 3.94 -6.91 -5.92
CA HIS A 71 3.50 -7.57 -7.15
C HIS A 71 2.36 -6.83 -7.87
N HIS A 72 1.69 -5.90 -7.19
CA HIS A 72 0.57 -5.15 -7.73
C HIS A 72 0.99 -3.73 -8.12
N PRO A 73 0.40 -3.15 -9.18
CA PRO A 73 0.59 -1.75 -9.52
C PRO A 73 -0.08 -0.82 -8.49
N SER A 74 0.40 0.42 -8.41
CA SER A 74 -0.01 1.47 -7.48
C SER A 74 -1.52 1.70 -7.46
N ASP A 75 -2.18 1.67 -8.61
CA ASP A 75 -3.62 1.94 -8.70
C ASP A 75 -4.44 0.82 -8.05
N VAL A 76 -3.99 -0.43 -8.18
CA VAL A 76 -4.60 -1.59 -7.49
C VAL A 76 -4.35 -1.49 -5.99
N LEU A 77 -3.12 -1.14 -5.58
CA LEU A 77 -2.79 -0.97 -4.16
C LEU A 77 -3.61 0.17 -3.51
N PHE A 78 -3.70 1.31 -4.19
CA PHE A 78 -4.53 2.44 -3.78
C PHE A 78 -5.99 2.03 -3.66
N GLY A 79 -6.50 1.32 -4.65
CA GLY A 79 -7.84 0.78 -4.67
C GLY A 79 -8.11 -0.17 -3.51
N ILE A 80 -7.22 -1.11 -3.23
CA ILE A 80 -7.34 -2.06 -2.10
C ILE A 80 -7.46 -1.30 -0.78
N VAL A 81 -6.60 -0.30 -0.55
CA VAL A 81 -6.65 0.50 0.69
C VAL A 81 -7.93 1.32 0.77
N LYS A 82 -8.32 1.98 -0.33
CA LYS A 82 -9.48 2.88 -0.36
C LYS A 82 -10.81 2.15 -0.28
N ASP A 83 -10.97 1.11 -1.09
CA ASP A 83 -12.23 0.45 -1.37
C ASP A 83 -12.37 -0.95 -0.75
N GLY A 84 -11.28 -1.51 -0.21
CA GLY A 84 -11.23 -2.87 0.32
C GLY A 84 -10.79 -3.91 -0.72
N VAL A 85 -10.35 -5.07 -0.22
CA VAL A 85 -9.75 -6.16 -1.02
C VAL A 85 -10.76 -6.81 -1.97
N GLU A 86 -12.03 -6.87 -1.60
CA GLU A 86 -13.06 -7.64 -2.32
C GLU A 86 -13.21 -7.22 -3.78
N LYS A 87 -13.02 -5.94 -4.11
CA LYS A 87 -13.09 -5.42 -5.49
C LYS A 87 -11.91 -5.85 -6.37
N TYR A 88 -10.81 -6.31 -5.77
CA TYR A 88 -9.55 -6.63 -6.44
C TYR A 88 -9.18 -8.11 -6.32
N ALA A 89 -10.09 -8.92 -5.80
CA ALA A 89 -9.91 -10.35 -5.57
C ALA A 89 -11.01 -11.17 -6.27
N PRO A 90 -10.86 -12.51 -6.39
CA PRO A 90 -11.90 -13.36 -6.94
C PRO A 90 -13.24 -13.19 -6.22
N ALA A 91 -14.34 -13.44 -6.93
CA ALA A 91 -15.68 -13.34 -6.37
C ALA A 91 -15.83 -14.19 -5.09
N GLY A 92 -16.38 -13.58 -4.04
CA GLY A 92 -16.54 -14.21 -2.72
C GLY A 92 -15.28 -14.26 -1.86
N TYR A 93 -14.20 -13.56 -2.24
CA TYR A 93 -13.03 -13.43 -1.38
C TYR A 93 -13.35 -12.52 -0.18
N GLU A 94 -13.18 -13.05 1.03
CA GLU A 94 -13.32 -12.29 2.27
C GLU A 94 -11.94 -11.85 2.81
N SER A 95 -11.88 -10.65 3.39
CA SER A 95 -10.68 -10.09 3.99
C SER A 95 -10.99 -9.44 5.33
N ASP A 96 -10.07 -9.57 6.29
CA ASP A 96 -10.14 -8.83 7.56
C ASP A 96 -9.59 -7.39 7.42
N MET A 97 -9.02 -7.03 6.26
CA MET A 97 -8.54 -5.67 5.98
C MET A 97 -9.73 -4.74 5.67
N PRO A 98 -9.99 -3.71 6.50
CA PRO A 98 -11.08 -2.77 6.24
C PRO A 98 -10.75 -1.83 5.08
N ALA A 99 -11.79 -1.24 4.48
CA ALA A 99 -11.64 -0.13 3.54
C ALA A 99 -11.38 1.18 4.31
N PHE A 100 -10.42 1.97 3.85
CA PHE A 100 -10.00 3.21 4.51
C PHE A 100 -10.51 4.49 3.83
N GLY A 101 -11.28 4.41 2.73
CA GLY A 101 -11.74 5.59 2.00
C GLY A 101 -12.65 6.56 2.77
N GLY A 102 -13.21 6.13 3.92
CA GLY A 102 -13.94 6.99 4.86
C GLY A 102 -13.10 7.52 6.02
N THR A 103 -11.83 7.12 6.11
CA THR A 103 -10.92 7.41 7.23
C THR A 103 -9.68 8.18 6.77
N LEU A 104 -9.13 7.82 5.62
CA LEU A 104 -7.97 8.44 4.98
C LEU A 104 -8.37 9.07 3.65
N SER A 105 -7.88 10.28 3.40
CA SER A 105 -7.99 10.96 2.11
C SER A 105 -7.07 10.35 1.06
N ASP A 106 -7.33 10.62 -0.22
CA ASP A 106 -6.51 10.11 -1.33
C ASP A 106 -5.01 10.47 -1.19
N PRO A 107 -4.63 11.71 -0.80
CA PRO A 107 -3.23 12.03 -0.52
C PRO A 107 -2.62 11.22 0.63
N GLU A 108 -3.38 10.96 1.70
CA GLU A 108 -2.92 10.19 2.86
C GLU A 108 -2.70 8.72 2.50
N ILE A 109 -3.61 8.11 1.72
CA ILE A 109 -3.44 6.75 1.20
C ILE A 109 -2.17 6.66 0.33
N ARG A 110 -1.94 7.64 -0.54
CA ARG A 110 -0.71 7.69 -1.35
C ARG A 110 0.53 7.85 -0.48
N ALA A 111 0.49 8.68 0.57
CA ALA A 111 1.60 8.85 1.50
C ALA A 111 1.96 7.53 2.18
N VAL A 112 0.98 6.77 2.68
CA VAL A 112 1.19 5.43 3.28
C VAL A 112 1.84 4.49 2.27
N LEU A 113 1.34 4.43 1.04
CA LEU A 113 1.91 3.57 0.00
C LEU A 113 3.32 4.01 -0.43
N SER A 114 3.60 5.31 -0.43
CA SER A 114 4.94 5.87 -0.66
C SER A 114 5.91 5.46 0.44
N TYR A 115 5.47 5.53 1.71
CA TYR A 115 6.25 5.02 2.83
C TYR A 115 6.55 3.53 2.66
N ILE A 116 5.55 2.68 2.42
CA ILE A 116 5.75 1.24 2.19
C ILE A 116 6.76 0.99 1.07
N ARG A 117 6.57 1.63 -0.10
CA ARG A 117 7.48 1.47 -1.25
C ARG A 117 8.90 1.94 -0.94
N SER A 118 9.06 2.94 -0.08
CA SER A 118 10.38 3.48 0.28
C SER A 118 11.25 2.46 1.02
N THR A 119 10.63 1.55 1.78
CA THR A 119 11.30 0.48 2.55
C THR A 119 11.85 -0.65 1.69
N TRP A 120 11.39 -0.79 0.45
CA TRP A 120 11.81 -1.88 -0.41
C TRP A 120 13.25 -1.73 -0.89
N PRO A 121 14.00 -2.85 -1.03
CA PRO A 121 15.26 -2.88 -1.76
C PRO A 121 15.11 -2.36 -3.20
N GLU A 122 16.17 -1.81 -3.77
CA GLU A 122 16.15 -1.20 -5.10
C GLU A 122 15.74 -2.18 -6.21
N ASP A 123 16.09 -3.47 -6.10
CA ASP A 123 15.65 -4.49 -7.04
C ASP A 123 14.14 -4.77 -6.96
N VAL A 124 13.53 -4.68 -5.77
CA VAL A 124 12.08 -4.79 -5.57
C VAL A 124 11.38 -3.55 -6.13
N LYS A 125 11.89 -2.34 -5.85
CA LYS A 125 11.38 -1.09 -6.45
C LYS A 125 11.40 -1.14 -7.97
N ARG A 126 12.48 -1.68 -8.57
CA ARG A 126 12.60 -1.85 -10.03
C ARG A 126 11.55 -2.84 -10.58
N ARG A 127 11.33 -3.97 -9.91
CA ARG A 127 10.30 -4.95 -10.28
C ARG A 127 8.89 -4.38 -10.17
N HIS A 128 8.60 -3.61 -9.12
CA HIS A 128 7.34 -2.90 -8.99
C HIS A 128 7.17 -1.87 -10.12
N GLU A 129 8.22 -1.14 -10.49
CA GLU A 129 8.18 -0.22 -11.64
C GLU A 129 7.89 -0.93 -12.97
N GLU A 130 8.31 -2.18 -13.15
CA GLU A 130 7.90 -2.98 -14.32
C GLU A 130 6.38 -3.26 -14.31
N ARG A 131 5.78 -3.50 -13.14
CA ARG A 131 4.32 -3.65 -12.99
C ARG A 131 3.58 -2.36 -13.31
N GLU A 132 4.10 -1.22 -12.86
CA GLU A 132 3.58 0.11 -13.24
C GLU A 132 3.53 0.29 -14.76
N ARG A 133 4.64 -0.01 -15.44
CA ARG A 133 4.74 0.16 -16.90
C ARG A 133 3.81 -0.77 -17.67
N ALA A 134 3.65 -2.01 -17.20
CA ALA A 134 2.80 -2.99 -17.86
C ALA A 134 1.33 -2.54 -17.95
N VAL A 135 0.83 -1.79 -16.97
CA VAL A 135 -0.56 -1.32 -16.94
C VAL A 135 -0.74 0.02 -17.66
N ARG A 136 0.30 0.85 -17.76
CA ARG A 136 0.26 2.14 -18.47
C ARG A 136 0.52 2.04 -19.99
N GLY A 137 1.10 0.93 -20.44
CA GLY A 137 1.48 0.70 -21.83
C GLY A 137 0.48 -0.11 -22.66
N GLY A 138 -0.66 -0.48 -22.09
CA GLY A 138 -1.80 -1.12 -22.78
C GLY A 138 -2.95 -0.16 -22.95
#